data_AF-Q18AM0-F1
#
_entry.id   AF-Q18AM0-F1
#
_cell.length_a   1.000
_cell.length_b   1.000
_cell.length_c   1.000
_cell.angle_alpha   90.00
_cell.angle_beta   90.00
_cell.angle_gamma   90.00
#
_symmetry.space_group_name_H-M   'P 1'
#
loop_
_entity.id
_entity.type
_entity.pdbx_description
1 polymer ?
#
loop_
_entity_poly.entity_id
_entity_poly.type
_entity_poly.pdbx_seq_one_letter_code
_entity_poly.pdbx_strand_id
1 'polypeptide(L)'
;MKDKKFTLLISIMIVFLCAVVGVYSTSSNKSVDLYSDVYIEKYFNRDKVMEVNIEIDESDLKDMNENAIKEEFKVAKVTVDGDTYGNVGIRTKGNSSLISVANSDSDRYSYKINFDKYNTSQSMEGLTQLNLNNCYSDPSYMREFLTYSICEEMGLATPEFAYAKVSINGEYHGLYLAVEGLKESYLENNFGNVTGDLYKSDEGSSLQYKGDDPESYSNLIVESDKKTADWSKITKLLKSLDTGEDIEKYLDVDSVLKNIAINTALLNLDSYQGSFAHNYYLYEQDGVFSMLPWDFNMSFGGFSGFGGGSQSIAIDEPTTGNLEDRPLISSLLKNETYKTKYHKYLEEIVTKYLDSDYLENMTTKLHDMIASYVKEDPTAFYTYEEFEKNITSSIEDSSDNKGFGNKGFDNNNSNNSDSNNNSNSENKRSGNQSDEKEVNAELTSSVVKANTDNETKNKTTNDSESKNNTDKDKSGNDNNQKLEGPMGKGGKSIPGVLEVAEDMSKTIKSQLSGETSSTKQNSGDESSSGIKGSEKFDEDMSGMPEPPEGMDGKMPPGMGNMDKGDMNGKNGNMNMDRNQDNPREAGGFGNRGGGSVSKTTTYFKLILGGASMIIMSIMLVGVSRVKRRRFIKSK
;
A
#
# COMPACT_ATOMS: atom_id res chain seq x y z
N MET A 1 31.56 -25.76 66.54
CA MET A 1 31.30 -24.41 65.99
C MET A 1 31.30 -24.33 64.46
N LYS A 2 32.11 -25.12 63.72
CA LYS A 2 32.11 -25.10 62.25
C LYS A 2 30.80 -25.57 61.60
N ASP A 3 30.12 -26.58 62.17
CA ASP A 3 28.87 -27.10 61.59
C ASP A 3 27.71 -26.11 61.70
N LYS A 4 27.54 -25.42 62.84
CA LYS A 4 26.45 -24.43 63.00
C LYS A 4 26.58 -23.24 62.02
N LYS A 5 27.80 -22.81 61.71
CA LYS A 5 28.05 -21.75 60.71
C LYS A 5 27.74 -22.22 59.29
N PHE A 6 28.00 -23.49 58.99
CA PHE A 6 27.69 -24.08 57.69
C PHE A 6 26.18 -24.27 57.49
N THR A 7 25.46 -24.72 58.52
CA THR A 7 23.99 -24.82 58.48
C THR A 7 23.34 -23.45 58.32
N LEU A 8 23.83 -22.43 59.03
CA LEU A 8 23.33 -21.05 58.90
C LEU A 8 23.54 -20.48 57.48
N LEU A 9 24.70 -20.75 56.87
CA LEU A 9 24.99 -20.33 55.49
C LEU A 9 24.06 -20.98 54.47
N ILE A 10 23.76 -22.28 54.64
CA ILE A 10 22.81 -22.99 53.78
C ILE A 10 21.40 -22.42 53.96
N SER A 11 20.97 -22.16 55.19
CA SER A 11 19.66 -21.55 55.45
C SER A 11 19.53 -20.16 54.82
N ILE A 12 20.57 -19.33 54.91
CA ILE A 12 20.59 -18.00 54.26
C ILE A 12 20.53 -18.12 52.73
N MET A 13 21.29 -19.06 52.14
CA MET A 13 21.23 -19.30 50.69
C MET A 13 19.86 -19.82 50.23
N ILE A 14 19.19 -20.67 51.02
CA ILE A 14 17.84 -21.14 50.70
C ILE A 14 16.84 -20.00 50.80
N VAL A 15 16.91 -19.16 51.83
CA VAL A 15 16.03 -17.98 51.96
C VAL A 15 16.28 -16.99 50.82
N PHE A 16 17.54 -16.75 50.44
CA PHE A 16 17.87 -15.91 49.29
C PHE A 16 17.36 -16.51 47.97
N LEU A 17 17.50 -17.83 47.78
CA LEU A 17 16.97 -18.52 46.61
C LEU A 17 15.44 -18.45 46.57
N CYS A 18 14.76 -18.63 47.71
CA CYS A 18 13.31 -18.48 47.81
C CYS A 18 12.86 -17.04 47.60
N ALA A 19 13.64 -16.04 48.01
CA ALA A 19 13.36 -14.64 47.74
C ALA A 19 13.56 -14.30 46.25
N VAL A 20 14.62 -14.82 45.61
CA VAL A 20 14.84 -14.66 44.17
C VAL A 20 13.75 -15.39 43.37
N VAL A 21 13.38 -16.62 43.73
CA VAL A 21 12.27 -17.36 43.11
C VAL A 21 10.94 -16.66 43.38
N GLY A 22 10.74 -16.09 44.57
CA GLY A 22 9.56 -15.31 44.91
C GLY A 22 9.44 -14.06 44.05
N VAL A 23 10.52 -13.28 43.92
CA VAL A 23 10.61 -12.11 43.04
C VAL A 23 10.40 -12.50 41.58
N TYR A 24 11.01 -13.59 41.10
CA TYR A 24 10.80 -14.11 39.73
C TYR A 24 9.42 -14.73 39.50
N SER A 25 8.74 -15.21 40.54
CA SER A 25 7.36 -15.74 40.44
C SER A 25 6.32 -14.64 40.53
N THR A 26 6.61 -13.53 41.22
CA THR A 26 5.80 -12.30 41.19
C THR A 26 6.08 -11.46 39.95
N SER A 27 7.27 -11.57 39.37
CA SER A 27 7.51 -11.30 37.95
C SER A 27 7.02 -12.48 37.12
N SER A 28 5.78 -12.90 37.33
CA SER A 28 5.06 -13.58 36.26
C SER A 28 5.22 -12.68 35.05
N ASN A 29 5.90 -13.15 34.01
CA ASN A 29 5.79 -12.57 32.69
C ASN A 29 4.28 -12.40 32.45
N LYS A 30 3.78 -11.18 32.59
CA LYS A 30 2.78 -10.75 31.64
C LYS A 30 3.48 -11.03 30.32
N SER A 31 3.04 -12.05 29.59
CA SER A 31 3.14 -11.95 28.15
C SER A 31 2.63 -10.54 27.88
N VAL A 32 3.53 -9.65 27.45
CA VAL A 32 3.04 -8.49 26.71
C VAL A 32 2.37 -9.18 25.53
N ASP A 33 1.04 -9.22 25.55
CA ASP A 33 0.31 -9.51 24.33
C ASP A 33 0.77 -8.41 23.39
N LEU A 34 1.73 -8.77 22.53
CA LEU A 34 2.37 -7.83 21.61
C LEU A 34 1.33 -7.22 20.67
N TYR A 35 0.23 -7.97 20.50
CA TYR A 35 -0.95 -7.63 19.73
C TYR A 35 -2.14 -7.65 20.69
N SER A 36 -2.79 -6.51 20.83
CA SER A 36 -4.04 -6.33 21.58
C SER A 36 -4.92 -5.36 20.84
N ASP A 37 -6.23 -5.43 20.99
CA ASP A 37 -7.20 -4.50 20.41
C ASP A 37 -7.33 -3.18 21.20
N VAL A 38 -6.57 -3.02 22.30
CA VAL A 38 -6.62 -1.83 23.17
C VAL A 38 -6.37 -0.53 22.40
N TYR A 39 -5.48 -0.54 21.40
CA TYR A 39 -5.20 0.64 20.58
C TYR A 39 -6.40 1.09 19.76
N ILE A 40 -7.32 0.19 19.40
CA ILE A 40 -8.50 0.48 18.57
C ILE A 40 -9.41 1.43 19.34
N GLU A 41 -9.87 1.01 20.52
CA GLU A 41 -10.77 1.82 21.35
C GLU A 41 -10.11 3.12 21.84
N LYS A 42 -8.80 3.08 22.07
CA LYS A 42 -8.06 4.20 22.66
C LYS A 42 -7.73 5.30 21.65
N TYR A 43 -7.25 4.94 20.46
CA TYR A 43 -6.69 5.88 19.49
C TYR A 43 -7.52 6.02 18.22
N PHE A 44 -8.22 4.98 17.77
CA PHE A 44 -9.00 5.01 16.52
C PHE A 44 -10.47 5.42 16.75
N ASN A 45 -10.68 6.47 17.57
CA ASN A 45 -12.00 7.04 17.77
C ASN A 45 -12.40 7.90 16.56
N ARG A 46 -13.34 7.39 15.75
CA ARG A 46 -13.81 8.02 14.51
C ARG A 46 -14.62 9.31 14.69
N ASP A 47 -14.96 9.67 15.94
CA ASP A 47 -15.65 10.93 16.29
C ASP A 47 -14.68 12.02 16.76
N LYS A 48 -13.37 11.75 16.73
CA LYS A 48 -12.33 12.67 17.20
C LYS A 48 -11.16 12.70 16.24
N VAL A 49 -10.44 13.81 16.28
CA VAL A 49 -9.14 13.94 15.61
C VAL A 49 -8.05 13.57 16.61
N MET A 50 -7.30 12.53 16.29
CA MET A 50 -6.11 12.07 17.02
C MET A 50 -5.05 13.17 17.02
N GLU A 51 -4.34 13.38 18.12
CA GLU A 51 -3.18 14.26 18.17
C GLU A 51 -1.89 13.45 18.04
N VAL A 52 -1.14 13.66 16.96
CA VAL A 52 0.15 13.00 16.72
C VAL A 52 1.26 14.04 16.69
N ASN A 53 2.15 14.00 17.68
CA ASN A 53 3.30 14.89 17.78
C ASN A 53 4.58 14.08 17.52
N ILE A 54 5.34 14.48 16.51
CA ILE A 54 6.57 13.84 16.05
C ILE A 54 7.74 14.74 16.42
N GLU A 55 8.64 14.25 17.26
CA GLU A 55 9.89 14.90 17.60
C GLU A 55 11.04 14.11 16.96
N ILE A 56 11.73 14.75 16.01
CA ILE A 56 12.79 14.17 15.19
C ILE A 56 13.97 15.13 15.14
N ASP A 57 15.20 14.60 15.09
CA ASP A 57 16.39 15.44 14.91
C ASP A 57 16.29 16.22 13.59
N GLU A 58 16.59 17.52 13.63
CA GLU A 58 16.49 18.40 12.46
C GLU A 58 17.33 17.92 11.26
N SER A 59 18.49 17.29 11.52
CA SER A 59 19.33 16.74 10.46
C SER A 59 18.72 15.48 9.84
N ASP A 60 18.06 14.64 10.66
CA ASP A 60 17.33 13.47 10.19
C ASP A 60 16.07 13.85 9.41
N LEU A 61 15.31 14.87 9.86
CA LEU A 61 14.16 15.40 9.15
C LEU A 61 14.56 15.97 7.79
N LYS A 62 15.63 16.77 7.77
CA LYS A 62 16.19 17.32 6.53
C LYS A 62 16.60 16.20 5.57
N ASP A 63 17.36 15.21 6.06
CA ASP A 63 17.80 14.09 5.22
C ASP A 63 16.63 13.24 4.72
N MET A 64 15.63 12.99 5.57
CA MET A 64 14.40 12.28 5.20
C MET A 64 13.64 13.01 4.09
N ASN A 65 13.54 14.35 4.14
CA ASN A 65 12.85 15.13 3.12
C ASN A 65 13.66 15.23 1.82
N GLU A 66 14.98 15.43 1.90
CA GLU A 66 15.87 15.53 0.72
C GLU A 66 16.06 14.18 0.02
N ASN A 67 15.95 13.07 0.75
CA ASN A 67 16.09 11.71 0.23
C ASN A 67 14.80 10.89 0.35
N ALA A 68 13.63 11.55 0.32
CA ALA A 68 12.34 10.94 0.60
C ALA A 68 12.06 9.65 -0.20
N ILE A 69 12.51 9.60 -1.46
CA ILE A 69 12.31 8.45 -2.36
C ILE A 69 13.03 7.18 -1.85
N LYS A 70 14.11 7.31 -1.05
CA LYS A 70 14.81 6.15 -0.49
C LYS A 70 14.03 5.45 0.63
N GLU A 71 13.01 6.11 1.18
CA GLU A 71 12.21 5.56 2.28
C GLU A 71 13.05 5.08 3.49
N GLU A 72 14.14 5.79 3.80
CA GLU A 72 15.01 5.43 4.92
C GLU A 72 14.36 5.77 6.26
N PHE A 73 14.37 4.81 7.20
CA PHE A 73 13.87 5.04 8.54
C PHE A 73 14.80 5.95 9.35
N LYS A 74 14.23 6.99 9.94
CA LYS A 74 14.83 7.86 10.96
C LYS A 74 14.33 7.51 12.34
N VAL A 75 15.09 7.89 13.36
CA VAL A 75 14.68 7.70 14.76
C VAL A 75 13.89 8.94 15.18
N ALA A 76 12.73 8.73 15.79
CA ALA A 76 11.93 9.80 16.36
C ALA A 76 11.38 9.42 17.73
N LYS A 77 10.85 10.42 18.43
CA LYS A 77 9.92 10.25 19.56
C LYS A 77 8.54 10.67 19.06
N VAL A 78 7.53 9.82 19.24
CA VAL A 78 6.17 10.10 18.81
C VAL A 78 5.25 10.09 20.02
N THR A 79 4.41 11.11 20.15
CA THR A 79 3.36 11.18 21.18
C THR A 79 2.01 11.12 20.49
N VAL A 80 1.17 10.15 20.85
CA VAL A 80 -0.19 9.95 20.32
C VAL A 80 -1.19 10.12 21.46
N ASP A 81 -2.08 11.11 21.37
CA ASP A 81 -3.09 11.43 22.39
C ASP A 81 -2.53 11.51 23.82
N GLY A 82 -1.30 12.01 23.95
CA GLY A 82 -0.59 12.17 25.23
C GLY A 82 0.31 11.00 25.64
N ASP A 83 0.22 9.84 24.98
CA ASP A 83 1.12 8.71 25.23
C ASP A 83 2.38 8.80 24.38
N THR A 84 3.54 8.81 25.02
CA THR A 84 4.83 9.03 24.37
C THR A 84 5.60 7.71 24.15
N TYR A 85 6.05 7.51 22.93
CA TYR A 85 6.86 6.40 22.46
C TYR A 85 8.21 6.92 21.95
N GLY A 86 9.30 6.54 22.62
CA GLY A 86 10.66 6.87 22.20
C GLY A 86 11.23 5.84 21.24
N ASN A 87 12.29 6.22 20.51
CA ASN A 87 13.01 5.34 19.58
C ASN A 87 12.08 4.63 18.59
N VAL A 88 11.12 5.36 18.02
CA VAL A 88 10.28 4.84 16.95
C VAL A 88 10.95 5.07 15.60
N GLY A 89 10.69 4.17 14.65
CA GLY A 89 11.09 4.38 13.26
C GLY A 89 10.06 5.23 12.55
N ILE A 90 10.47 6.32 11.90
CA ILE A 90 9.63 7.08 10.98
C ILE A 90 10.29 7.15 9.60
N ARG A 91 9.50 7.09 8.54
CA ARG A 91 9.94 7.38 7.17
C ARG A 91 8.82 7.98 6.34
N THR A 92 9.17 8.65 5.27
CA THR A 92 8.23 8.93 4.16
C THR A 92 7.74 7.62 3.55
N LYS A 93 6.53 7.65 2.97
CA LYS A 93 5.96 6.51 2.24
C LYS A 93 5.18 6.94 1.00
N GLY A 94 4.97 5.98 0.09
CA GLY A 94 4.03 6.08 -1.02
C GLY A 94 4.69 5.77 -2.35
N ASN A 95 3.90 5.88 -3.42
CA ASN A 95 4.41 5.83 -4.79
C ASN A 95 4.17 7.19 -5.46
N SER A 96 3.02 7.39 -6.11
CA SER A 96 2.66 8.65 -6.76
C SER A 96 2.66 9.85 -5.80
N SER A 97 2.12 9.69 -4.59
CA SER A 97 2.10 10.76 -3.58
C SER A 97 3.52 11.13 -3.11
N LEU A 98 4.41 10.15 -2.97
CA LEU A 98 5.82 10.36 -2.59
C LEU A 98 6.59 11.09 -3.69
N ILE A 99 6.49 10.58 -4.92
CA ILE A 99 7.16 11.15 -6.09
C ILE A 99 6.64 12.57 -6.38
N SER A 100 5.34 12.80 -6.24
CA SER A 100 4.73 14.11 -6.46
C SER A 100 5.25 15.15 -5.48
N VAL A 101 5.29 14.83 -4.18
CA VAL A 101 5.81 15.75 -3.16
C VAL A 101 7.31 15.99 -3.35
N ALA A 102 8.09 14.93 -3.58
CA ALA A 102 9.54 15.04 -3.80
C ALA A 102 9.95 15.90 -5.01
N ASN A 103 9.06 16.03 -6.00
CA ASN A 103 9.25 16.86 -7.18
C ASN A 103 8.59 18.25 -7.08
N SER A 104 8.15 18.65 -5.89
CA SER A 104 7.52 19.95 -5.61
C SER A 104 8.31 20.75 -4.57
N ASP A 105 7.77 21.89 -4.17
CA ASP A 105 8.25 22.64 -2.99
C ASP A 105 7.46 22.31 -1.71
N SER A 106 6.58 21.30 -1.76
CA SER A 106 5.86 20.78 -0.59
C SER A 106 6.72 19.78 0.19
N ASP A 107 6.51 19.74 1.50
CA ASP A 107 7.06 18.74 2.43
C ASP A 107 5.96 17.83 3.03
N ARG A 108 4.76 17.86 2.44
CA ARG A 108 3.58 17.11 2.88
C ARG A 108 3.64 15.62 2.50
N TYR A 109 4.65 14.92 2.98
CA TYR A 109 4.78 13.49 2.72
C TYR A 109 3.77 12.68 3.55
N SER A 110 3.30 11.57 3.01
CA SER A 110 2.74 10.53 3.87
C SER A 110 3.86 9.93 4.73
N TYR A 111 3.56 9.57 5.98
CA TYR A 111 4.52 8.95 6.88
C TYR A 111 4.12 7.52 7.25
N LYS A 112 5.14 6.69 7.51
CA LYS A 112 5.00 5.40 8.16
C LYS A 112 5.75 5.44 9.48
N ILE A 113 5.07 5.12 10.57
CA ILE A 113 5.60 5.03 11.93
C ILE A 113 5.61 3.56 12.34
N ASN A 114 6.80 3.03 12.67
CA ASN A 114 7.00 1.69 13.19
C ASN A 114 7.45 1.79 14.65
N PHE A 115 6.57 1.41 15.57
CA PHE A 115 6.82 1.45 17.02
C PHE A 115 7.85 0.41 17.45
N ASP A 116 7.93 -0.70 16.74
CA ASP A 116 8.78 -1.86 17.04
C ASP A 116 10.11 -1.87 16.25
N LYS A 117 10.37 -0.84 15.43
CA LYS A 117 11.51 -0.79 14.49
C LYS A 117 12.86 -1.03 15.17
N TYR A 118 13.07 -0.38 16.32
CA TYR A 118 14.33 -0.42 17.07
C TYR A 118 14.19 -1.13 18.43
N ASN A 119 12.95 -1.45 18.82
CA ASN A 119 12.64 -2.21 20.02
C ASN A 119 11.47 -3.16 19.71
N THR A 120 11.77 -4.42 19.42
CA THR A 120 10.77 -5.43 19.02
C THR A 120 9.73 -5.76 20.09
N SER A 121 9.85 -5.20 21.29
CA SER A 121 8.87 -5.35 22.38
C SER A 121 8.02 -4.10 22.61
N GLN A 122 8.20 -3.05 21.80
CA GLN A 122 7.43 -1.81 21.87
C GLN A 122 6.29 -1.83 20.84
N SER A 123 5.13 -1.34 21.27
CA SER A 123 3.93 -1.14 20.46
C SER A 123 3.18 0.06 21.02
N MET A 124 2.32 0.67 20.20
CA MET A 124 1.29 1.58 20.66
C MET A 124 0.07 0.77 21.12
N GLU A 125 0.12 0.27 22.37
CA GLU A 125 -0.94 -0.56 23.00
C GLU A 125 -1.41 -1.73 22.12
N GLY A 126 -0.46 -2.44 21.50
CA GLY A 126 -0.72 -3.55 20.58
C GLY A 126 -0.50 -3.21 19.10
N LEU A 127 -0.52 -1.94 18.69
CA LEU A 127 -0.25 -1.55 17.30
C LEU A 127 1.26 -1.41 17.05
N THR A 128 1.77 -2.10 16.03
CA THR A 128 3.20 -2.02 15.64
C THR A 128 3.47 -0.99 14.54
N GLN A 129 2.50 -0.71 13.66
CA GLN A 129 2.68 0.20 12.54
C GLN A 129 1.47 1.13 12.34
N LEU A 130 1.73 2.43 12.28
CA LEU A 130 0.74 3.46 11.96
C LEU A 130 1.15 4.18 10.67
N ASN A 131 0.22 4.31 9.73
CA ASN A 131 0.40 5.11 8.53
C ASN A 131 -0.31 6.45 8.72
N LEU A 132 0.33 7.55 8.33
CA LEU A 132 -0.27 8.87 8.24
C LEU A 132 -0.37 9.22 6.75
N ASN A 133 -1.56 9.08 6.18
CA ASN A 133 -1.84 9.37 4.78
C ASN A 133 -2.10 10.87 4.60
N ASN A 134 -1.40 11.47 3.63
CA ASN A 134 -1.43 12.92 3.37
C ASN A 134 -2.65 13.42 2.58
N CYS A 135 -3.63 12.55 2.32
CA CYS A 135 -4.82 12.80 1.48
C CYS A 135 -4.47 13.27 0.06
N TYR A 136 -3.38 12.73 -0.51
CA TYR A 136 -3.00 13.02 -1.88
C TYR A 136 -4.13 12.71 -2.87
N SER A 137 -4.34 13.58 -3.86
CA SER A 137 -5.39 13.46 -4.88
C SER A 137 -6.84 13.48 -4.36
N ASP A 138 -7.05 13.84 -3.09
CA ASP A 138 -8.37 13.93 -2.48
C ASP A 138 -8.65 15.34 -1.92
N PRO A 139 -9.28 16.24 -2.71
CA PRO A 139 -9.62 17.57 -2.22
C PRO A 139 -10.64 17.56 -1.07
N SER A 140 -11.48 16.54 -0.96
CA SER A 140 -12.48 16.46 0.11
C SER A 140 -11.91 15.92 1.42
N TYR A 141 -10.72 15.30 1.40
CA TYR A 141 -10.13 14.56 2.53
C TYR A 141 -10.99 13.38 3.03
N MET A 142 -12.10 13.04 2.36
CA MET A 142 -13.10 12.11 2.88
C MET A 142 -13.15 10.77 2.14
N ARG A 143 -12.57 10.64 0.95
CA ARG A 143 -12.76 9.46 0.08
C ARG A 143 -12.35 8.17 0.76
N GLU A 144 -11.13 8.14 1.27
CA GLU A 144 -10.59 6.94 1.92
C GLU A 144 -11.34 6.61 3.22
N PHE A 145 -11.69 7.62 4.03
CA PHE A 145 -12.49 7.45 5.25
C PHE A 145 -13.89 6.85 4.95
N LEU A 146 -14.58 7.41 3.96
CA LEU A 146 -15.92 6.96 3.56
C LEU A 146 -15.88 5.55 2.99
N THR A 147 -14.89 5.24 2.15
CA THR A 147 -14.74 3.91 1.58
C THR A 147 -14.43 2.87 2.65
N TYR A 148 -13.52 3.14 3.59
CA TYR A 148 -13.27 2.22 4.71
C TYR A 148 -14.51 2.03 5.60
N SER A 149 -15.29 3.09 5.85
CA SER A 149 -16.54 2.97 6.60
C SER A 149 -17.53 2.03 5.90
N ILE A 150 -17.65 2.10 4.57
CA ILE A 150 -18.49 1.19 3.78
C ILE A 150 -17.92 -0.24 3.77
N CYS A 151 -16.59 -0.41 3.68
CA CYS A 151 -15.95 -1.72 3.77
C CYS A 151 -16.28 -2.43 5.09
N GLU A 152 -16.18 -1.73 6.22
CA GLU A 152 -16.48 -2.29 7.54
C GLU A 152 -17.97 -2.64 7.66
N GLU A 153 -18.88 -1.75 7.25
CA GLU A 153 -20.33 -2.00 7.28
C GLU A 153 -20.76 -3.16 6.36
N MET A 154 -20.02 -3.40 5.27
CA MET A 154 -20.19 -4.57 4.40
C MET A 154 -19.55 -5.85 4.97
N GLY A 155 -18.91 -5.76 6.14
CA GLY A 155 -18.31 -6.87 6.86
C GLY A 155 -16.96 -7.32 6.31
N LEU A 156 -16.19 -6.43 5.66
CA LEU A 156 -14.81 -6.70 5.29
C LEU A 156 -13.87 -6.43 6.48
N ALA A 157 -12.84 -7.26 6.61
CA ALA A 157 -11.72 -7.01 7.51
C ALA A 157 -11.01 -5.73 7.08
N THR A 158 -11.33 -4.61 7.74
CA THR A 158 -10.94 -3.26 7.33
C THR A 158 -9.87 -2.74 8.29
N PRO A 159 -8.77 -2.11 7.82
CA PRO A 159 -7.80 -1.51 8.74
C PRO A 159 -8.48 -0.44 9.58
N GLU A 160 -8.07 -0.27 10.84
CA GLU A 160 -8.56 0.85 11.64
C GLU A 160 -8.10 2.20 11.08
N PHE A 161 -8.96 3.20 11.18
CA PHE A 161 -8.72 4.53 10.63
C PHE A 161 -9.38 5.65 11.44
N ALA A 162 -8.69 6.79 11.53
CA ALA A 162 -9.18 8.01 12.18
C ALA A 162 -8.41 9.22 11.61
N TYR A 163 -8.97 10.43 11.70
CA TYR A 163 -8.20 11.62 11.34
C TYR A 163 -7.15 11.93 12.40
N ALA A 164 -6.01 12.48 11.98
CA ALA A 164 -4.93 12.89 12.86
C ALA A 164 -4.47 14.31 12.56
N LYS A 165 -4.41 15.15 13.60
CA LYS A 165 -3.68 16.41 13.60
C LYS A 165 -2.20 16.08 13.83
N VAL A 166 -1.38 16.27 12.82
CA VAL A 166 0.06 15.97 12.89
C VAL A 166 0.85 17.25 13.18
N SER A 167 1.73 17.19 14.17
CA SER A 167 2.74 18.22 14.44
C SER A 167 4.13 17.62 14.33
N ILE A 168 5.09 18.36 13.76
CA ILE A 168 6.50 17.96 13.66
C ILE A 168 7.33 19.03 14.39
N ASN A 169 8.16 18.61 15.34
CA ASN A 169 9.02 19.47 16.16
C ASN A 169 8.30 20.66 16.82
N GLY A 170 7.04 20.44 17.21
CA GLY A 170 6.20 21.42 17.91
C GLY A 170 5.37 22.32 17.00
N GLU A 171 5.57 22.25 15.68
CA GLU A 171 4.82 23.02 14.70
C GLU A 171 3.71 22.17 14.07
N TYR A 172 2.52 22.75 13.89
CA TYR A 172 1.43 22.07 13.20
C TYR A 172 1.80 21.84 11.74
N HIS A 173 1.76 20.58 11.30
CA HIS A 173 2.17 20.17 9.95
C HIS A 173 0.96 19.96 9.03
N GLY A 174 -0.13 19.39 9.54
CA GLY A 174 -1.38 19.27 8.79
C GLY A 174 -2.34 18.21 9.31
N LEU A 175 -3.50 18.10 8.66
CA LEU A 175 -4.49 17.06 8.89
C LEU A 175 -4.19 15.84 8.01
N TYR A 176 -4.09 14.66 8.60
CA TYR A 176 -3.81 13.40 7.92
C TYR A 176 -4.92 12.39 8.21
N LEU A 177 -5.03 11.34 7.38
CA LEU A 177 -5.77 10.14 7.77
C LEU A 177 -4.78 9.14 8.38
N ALA A 178 -4.95 8.84 9.67
CA ALA A 178 -4.22 7.79 10.35
C ALA A 178 -4.86 6.44 10.01
N VAL A 179 -4.08 5.50 9.49
CA VAL A 179 -4.53 4.17 9.06
C VAL A 179 -3.62 3.10 9.65
N GLU A 180 -4.21 2.09 10.27
CA GLU A 180 -3.52 0.91 10.75
C GLU A 180 -2.67 0.25 9.66
N GLY A 181 -1.46 -0.19 10.02
CA GLY A 181 -0.67 -1.04 9.15
C GLY A 181 -1.22 -2.46 9.07
N LEU A 182 -1.47 -2.96 7.86
CA LEU A 182 -1.79 -4.37 7.60
C LEU A 182 -0.58 -5.25 7.90
N LYS A 183 -0.45 -5.61 9.18
CA LYS A 183 0.65 -6.34 9.81
C LYS A 183 0.09 -7.28 10.87
N GLU A 184 0.95 -7.83 11.70
CA GLU A 184 0.59 -8.85 12.69
C GLU A 184 -0.52 -8.37 13.65
N SER A 185 -0.52 -7.11 14.06
CA SER A 185 -1.58 -6.53 14.91
C SER A 185 -2.97 -6.63 14.25
N TYR A 186 -3.05 -6.17 13.00
CA TYR A 186 -4.27 -6.26 12.18
C TYR A 186 -4.70 -7.71 11.94
N LEU A 187 -3.75 -8.60 11.63
CA LEU A 187 -4.02 -10.01 11.34
C LEU A 187 -4.53 -10.76 12.58
N GLU A 188 -3.95 -10.51 13.74
CA GLU A 188 -4.43 -11.08 15.00
C GLU A 188 -5.87 -10.64 15.28
N ASN A 189 -6.16 -9.35 15.14
CA ASN A 189 -7.47 -8.79 15.47
C ASN A 189 -8.58 -9.23 14.51
N ASN A 190 -8.27 -9.35 13.21
CA ASN A 190 -9.27 -9.69 12.20
C ASN A 190 -9.39 -11.20 11.94
N PHE A 191 -8.31 -11.97 12.13
CA PHE A 191 -8.25 -13.38 11.75
C PHE A 191 -7.84 -14.33 12.88
N GLY A 192 -7.36 -13.81 14.02
CA GLY A 192 -6.86 -14.61 15.15
C GLY A 192 -5.62 -15.43 14.79
N ASN A 193 -4.90 -15.03 13.73
CA ASN A 193 -3.77 -15.76 13.18
C ASN A 193 -2.80 -14.80 12.50
N VAL A 194 -1.55 -14.81 12.95
CA VAL A 194 -0.44 -14.00 12.39
C VAL A 194 0.55 -14.83 11.55
N THR A 195 0.29 -16.12 11.39
CA THR A 195 1.22 -17.08 10.75
C THR A 195 0.91 -17.34 9.28
N GLY A 196 -0.19 -16.79 8.78
CA GLY A 196 -0.53 -16.82 7.37
C GLY A 196 0.39 -15.94 6.51
N ASP A 197 0.38 -16.19 5.21
CA ASP A 197 1.17 -15.38 4.27
C ASP A 197 0.40 -14.13 3.85
N LEU A 198 1.01 -12.96 4.04
CA LEU A 198 0.46 -11.68 3.63
C LEU A 198 1.20 -11.18 2.40
N TYR A 199 0.47 -10.96 1.31
CA TYR A 199 0.99 -10.43 0.06
C TYR A 199 0.40 -9.06 -0.19
N LYS A 200 1.24 -8.08 -0.50
CA LYS A 200 0.85 -6.77 -0.99
C LYS A 200 1.00 -6.74 -2.51
N SER A 201 0.01 -6.22 -3.23
CA SER A 201 0.15 -5.94 -4.65
C SER A 201 1.06 -4.74 -4.91
N ASP A 202 1.88 -4.83 -5.94
CA ASP A 202 2.51 -3.71 -6.62
C ASP A 202 1.89 -3.53 -8.02
N GLU A 203 2.25 -2.44 -8.71
CA GLU A 203 1.75 -2.13 -10.06
C GLU A 203 1.91 -3.33 -11.00
N GLY A 204 0.86 -3.70 -11.72
CA GLY A 204 0.84 -4.81 -12.68
C GLY A 204 0.50 -6.17 -12.07
N SER A 205 0.15 -6.24 -10.78
CA SER A 205 -0.27 -7.48 -10.12
C SER A 205 -1.68 -7.93 -10.53
N SER A 206 -1.83 -8.40 -11.77
CA SER A 206 -3.12 -8.80 -12.35
C SER A 206 -3.66 -10.17 -11.88
N LEU A 207 -2.88 -10.94 -11.12
CA LEU A 207 -3.22 -12.30 -10.66
C LEU A 207 -3.41 -13.33 -11.79
N GLN A 208 -2.81 -13.12 -12.95
CA GLN A 208 -2.78 -14.11 -14.04
C GLN A 208 -1.87 -15.29 -13.68
N TYR A 209 -2.32 -16.52 -13.96
CA TYR A 209 -1.48 -17.70 -13.79
C TYR A 209 -0.37 -17.76 -14.86
N LYS A 210 0.89 -17.80 -14.42
CA LYS A 210 2.08 -17.79 -15.29
C LYS A 210 2.97 -19.03 -15.07
N GLY A 211 2.45 -20.05 -14.40
CA GLY A 211 3.18 -21.24 -13.99
C GLY A 211 3.46 -21.26 -12.48
N ASP A 212 4.18 -22.28 -12.02
CA ASP A 212 4.43 -22.49 -10.59
C ASP A 212 5.68 -21.76 -10.06
N ASP A 213 6.38 -21.01 -10.91
CA ASP A 213 7.61 -20.30 -10.53
C ASP A 213 7.30 -19.00 -9.79
N PRO A 214 7.68 -18.85 -8.50
CA PRO A 214 7.49 -17.62 -7.73
C PRO A 214 8.04 -16.36 -8.40
N GLU A 215 9.12 -16.48 -9.17
CA GLU A 215 9.74 -15.34 -9.86
C GLU A 215 8.83 -14.72 -10.92
N SER A 216 7.80 -15.46 -11.38
CA SER A 216 6.80 -14.98 -12.34
C SER A 216 5.81 -13.97 -11.73
N TYR A 217 5.87 -13.79 -10.41
CA TYR A 217 4.94 -13.02 -9.59
C TYR A 217 5.65 -11.91 -8.81
N SER A 218 6.68 -11.30 -9.39
CA SER A 218 7.50 -10.25 -8.77
C SER A 218 6.72 -9.07 -8.19
N ASN A 219 5.51 -8.84 -8.69
CA ASN A 219 4.66 -7.71 -8.31
C ASN A 219 3.74 -8.06 -7.12
N LEU A 220 3.86 -9.28 -6.55
CA LEU A 220 3.28 -9.65 -5.27
C LEU A 220 4.38 -9.66 -4.20
N ILE A 221 4.38 -8.66 -3.34
CA ILE A 221 5.39 -8.49 -2.31
C ILE A 221 4.93 -9.19 -1.04
N VAL A 222 5.68 -10.20 -0.60
CA VAL A 222 5.45 -10.83 0.71
C VAL A 222 5.79 -9.85 1.83
N GLU A 223 4.77 -9.48 2.60
CA GLU A 223 4.84 -8.58 3.77
C GLU A 223 4.94 -9.34 5.10
N SER A 224 4.64 -10.64 5.12
CA SER A 224 4.95 -11.57 6.21
C SER A 224 6.41 -12.09 6.13
N ASP A 225 6.77 -13.15 6.85
CA ASP A 225 8.11 -13.73 6.79
C ASP A 225 8.38 -14.39 5.42
N LYS A 226 9.14 -13.67 4.58
CA LYS A 226 9.58 -14.10 3.24
C LYS A 226 10.27 -15.47 3.23
N LYS A 227 10.90 -15.90 4.33
CA LYS A 227 11.60 -17.18 4.40
C LYS A 227 10.65 -18.36 4.56
N THR A 228 9.45 -18.12 5.08
CA THR A 228 8.46 -19.16 5.34
C THR A 228 7.29 -19.13 4.37
N ALA A 229 7.21 -18.10 3.51
CA ALA A 229 6.14 -17.97 2.53
C ALA A 229 6.04 -19.17 1.59
N ASP A 230 4.84 -19.75 1.51
CA ASP A 230 4.54 -20.91 0.68
C ASP A 230 3.86 -20.47 -0.62
N TRP A 231 4.69 -20.14 -1.62
CA TRP A 231 4.24 -19.75 -2.95
C TRP A 231 3.39 -20.82 -3.66
N SER A 232 3.44 -22.09 -3.24
CA SER A 232 2.59 -23.12 -3.84
C SER A 232 1.10 -22.91 -3.53
N LYS A 233 0.76 -22.09 -2.54
CA LYS A 233 -0.64 -21.76 -2.21
C LYS A 233 -1.19 -20.70 -3.16
N ILE A 234 -0.42 -19.64 -3.41
CA ILE A 234 -0.84 -18.60 -4.35
C ILE A 234 -0.92 -19.16 -5.77
N THR A 235 0.03 -19.99 -6.23
CA THR A 235 -0.05 -20.56 -7.59
C THR A 235 -1.25 -21.48 -7.76
N LYS A 236 -1.68 -22.21 -6.71
CA LYS A 236 -2.93 -22.99 -6.72
C LYS A 236 -4.17 -22.10 -6.84
N LEU A 237 -4.22 -20.98 -6.12
CA LEU A 237 -5.29 -19.99 -6.28
C LEU A 237 -5.31 -19.46 -7.72
N LEU A 238 -4.17 -19.01 -8.25
CA LEU A 238 -4.13 -18.41 -9.57
C LEU A 238 -4.53 -19.40 -10.67
N LYS A 239 -4.08 -20.67 -10.55
CA LYS A 239 -4.51 -21.75 -11.44
C LYS A 239 -6.00 -22.07 -11.32
N SER A 240 -6.54 -22.01 -10.10
CA SER A 240 -7.97 -22.18 -9.84
C SER A 240 -8.79 -21.07 -10.49
N LEU A 241 -8.33 -19.81 -10.44
CA LEU A 241 -8.96 -18.69 -11.14
C LEU A 241 -8.89 -18.86 -12.67
N ASP A 242 -7.72 -19.25 -13.20
CA ASP A 242 -7.49 -19.48 -14.64
C ASP A 242 -8.39 -20.58 -15.22
N THR A 243 -8.54 -21.70 -14.49
CA THR A 243 -9.38 -22.83 -14.90
C THR A 243 -10.86 -22.64 -14.58
N GLY A 244 -11.18 -21.81 -13.57
CA GLY A 244 -12.52 -21.67 -13.01
C GLY A 244 -12.95 -22.84 -12.10
N GLU A 245 -12.02 -23.71 -11.70
CA GLU A 245 -12.29 -24.92 -10.91
C GLU A 245 -11.85 -24.73 -9.45
N ASP A 246 -12.60 -25.29 -8.50
CA ASP A 246 -12.26 -25.33 -7.06
C ASP A 246 -12.00 -23.94 -6.40
N ILE A 247 -12.57 -22.85 -6.91
CA ILE A 247 -12.27 -21.48 -6.43
C ILE A 247 -12.48 -21.33 -4.91
N GLU A 248 -13.62 -21.77 -4.38
CA GLU A 248 -13.93 -21.69 -2.94
C GLU A 248 -12.95 -22.46 -2.04
N LYS A 249 -12.17 -23.38 -2.60
CA LYS A 249 -11.13 -24.10 -1.85
C LYS A 249 -9.93 -23.22 -1.53
N TYR A 250 -9.68 -22.21 -2.36
CA TYR A 250 -8.50 -21.35 -2.28
C TYR A 250 -8.83 -19.88 -2.07
N LEU A 251 -10.09 -19.48 -2.18
CA LEU A 251 -10.51 -18.08 -2.11
C LEU A 251 -11.74 -17.93 -1.22
N ASP A 252 -11.69 -16.96 -0.31
CA ASP A 252 -12.88 -16.41 0.31
C ASP A 252 -13.63 -15.55 -0.72
N VAL A 253 -14.46 -16.23 -1.52
CA VAL A 253 -15.27 -15.62 -2.59
C VAL A 253 -16.14 -14.50 -2.06
N ASP A 254 -16.64 -14.58 -0.82
CA ASP A 254 -17.53 -13.56 -0.26
C ASP A 254 -16.81 -12.22 -0.08
N SER A 255 -15.65 -12.25 0.58
CA SER A 255 -14.82 -11.06 0.80
C SER A 255 -14.44 -10.39 -0.53
N VAL A 256 -14.10 -11.20 -1.53
CA VAL A 256 -13.64 -10.71 -2.84
C VAL A 256 -14.78 -10.10 -3.64
N LEU A 257 -15.97 -10.72 -3.67
CA LEU A 257 -17.12 -10.17 -4.37
C LEU A 257 -17.57 -8.83 -3.75
N LYS A 258 -17.51 -8.71 -2.42
CA LYS A 258 -17.77 -7.43 -1.73
C LYS A 258 -16.72 -6.37 -2.09
N ASN A 259 -15.44 -6.73 -2.11
CA ASN A 259 -14.36 -5.83 -2.50
C ASN A 259 -14.54 -5.31 -3.95
N ILE A 260 -14.89 -6.19 -4.90
CA ILE A 260 -15.23 -5.79 -6.27
C ILE A 260 -16.46 -4.88 -6.28
N ALA A 261 -17.53 -5.24 -5.56
CA ALA A 261 -18.77 -4.45 -5.54
C ALA A 261 -18.54 -3.03 -5.01
N ILE A 262 -17.74 -2.87 -3.94
CA ILE A 262 -17.41 -1.56 -3.36
C ILE A 262 -16.59 -0.73 -4.35
N ASN A 263 -15.51 -1.28 -4.91
CA ASN A 263 -14.67 -0.55 -5.86
C ASN A 263 -15.45 -0.19 -7.15
N THR A 264 -16.34 -1.06 -7.64
CA THR A 264 -17.27 -0.74 -8.74
C THR A 264 -18.21 0.39 -8.35
N ALA A 265 -18.92 0.26 -7.21
CA ALA A 265 -19.96 1.21 -6.81
C ALA A 265 -19.43 2.59 -6.44
N LEU A 266 -18.22 2.66 -5.92
CA LEU A 266 -17.55 3.92 -5.59
C LEU A 266 -16.65 4.40 -6.73
N LEU A 267 -16.69 3.77 -7.90
CA LEU A 267 -15.87 4.14 -9.06
C LEU A 267 -14.37 4.29 -8.70
N ASN A 268 -13.85 3.35 -7.90
CA ASN A 268 -12.44 3.34 -7.53
C ASN A 268 -11.63 2.58 -8.59
N LEU A 269 -11.13 3.32 -9.58
CA LEU A 269 -10.28 2.77 -10.64
C LEU A 269 -8.79 2.78 -10.28
N ASP A 270 -8.40 3.26 -9.11
CA ASP A 270 -7.04 3.06 -8.57
C ASP A 270 -6.97 1.78 -7.73
N SER A 271 -7.41 0.68 -8.33
CA SER A 271 -7.62 -0.61 -7.66
C SER A 271 -7.24 -1.77 -8.59
N TYR A 272 -7.56 -3.01 -8.18
CA TYR A 272 -7.43 -4.18 -9.04
C TYR A 272 -8.19 -4.02 -10.37
N GLN A 273 -9.33 -3.32 -10.37
CA GLN A 273 -10.16 -3.06 -11.54
C GLN A 273 -9.56 -2.04 -12.51
N GLY A 274 -8.63 -1.23 -11.98
CA GLY A 274 -7.91 -0.19 -12.71
C GLY A 274 -6.87 -0.71 -13.67
N SER A 275 -6.29 0.21 -14.45
CA SER A 275 -5.23 -0.10 -15.42
C SER A 275 -3.97 -0.65 -14.77
N PHE A 276 -3.69 -0.24 -13.53
CA PHE A 276 -2.50 -0.65 -12.77
C PHE A 276 -2.66 -1.98 -12.02
N ALA A 277 -3.88 -2.51 -11.85
CA ALA A 277 -4.13 -3.79 -11.16
C ALA A 277 -3.40 -3.91 -9.80
N HIS A 278 -3.61 -2.94 -8.91
CA HIS A 278 -2.88 -2.81 -7.63
C HIS A 278 -3.80 -2.35 -6.49
N ASN A 279 -3.23 -1.85 -5.40
CA ASN A 279 -3.94 -1.39 -4.19
C ASN A 279 -4.82 -2.45 -3.53
N TYR A 280 -4.27 -3.65 -3.33
CA TYR A 280 -4.88 -4.67 -2.50
C TYR A 280 -3.84 -5.51 -1.77
N TYR A 281 -4.29 -6.20 -0.73
CA TYR A 281 -3.54 -7.28 -0.11
C TYR A 281 -4.29 -8.59 -0.27
N LEU A 282 -3.54 -9.68 -0.30
CA LEU A 282 -4.05 -11.03 -0.14
C LEU A 282 -3.49 -11.60 1.15
N TYR A 283 -4.36 -12.03 2.04
CA TYR A 283 -3.97 -12.76 3.24
C TYR A 283 -4.38 -14.22 3.09
N GLU A 284 -3.43 -15.12 3.25
CA GLU A 284 -3.64 -16.56 3.19
C GLU A 284 -3.75 -17.13 4.59
N GLN A 285 -4.84 -17.87 4.84
CA GLN A 285 -5.02 -18.67 6.04
C GLN A 285 -5.52 -20.06 5.69
N ASP A 286 -4.80 -21.09 6.14
CA ASP A 286 -5.14 -22.51 5.94
C ASP A 286 -5.41 -22.91 4.47
N GLY A 287 -4.76 -22.22 3.53
CA GLY A 287 -4.87 -22.42 2.09
C GLY A 287 -5.93 -21.56 1.40
N VAL A 288 -6.67 -20.74 2.15
CA VAL A 288 -7.74 -19.86 1.65
C VAL A 288 -7.27 -18.41 1.71
N PHE A 289 -7.43 -17.68 0.60
CA PHE A 289 -7.05 -16.28 0.49
C PHE A 289 -8.25 -15.36 0.67
N SER A 290 -8.09 -14.32 1.48
CA SER A 290 -9.01 -13.17 1.57
C SER A 290 -8.36 -11.93 0.95
N MET A 291 -9.15 -11.08 0.30
CA MET A 291 -8.68 -9.82 -0.25
C MET A 291 -8.96 -8.68 0.73
N LEU A 292 -7.92 -7.96 1.13
CA LEU A 292 -8.03 -6.92 2.15
C LEU A 292 -8.15 -5.53 1.52
N PRO A 293 -9.04 -4.65 2.03
CA PRO A 293 -9.19 -3.28 1.57
C PRO A 293 -7.92 -2.43 1.81
N TRP A 294 -7.47 -1.69 0.80
CA TRP A 294 -6.26 -0.85 0.91
C TRP A 294 -6.26 0.32 -0.09
N ASP A 295 -5.82 1.50 0.36
CA ASP A 295 -5.52 2.69 -0.46
C ASP A 295 -6.71 3.18 -1.32
N PHE A 296 -7.65 3.88 -0.67
CA PHE A 296 -8.90 4.35 -1.30
C PHE A 296 -8.97 5.87 -1.48
N ASN A 297 -7.84 6.57 -1.45
CA ASN A 297 -7.81 8.03 -1.65
C ASN A 297 -8.36 8.46 -3.02
N MET A 298 -8.31 7.59 -4.03
CA MET A 298 -8.83 7.84 -5.38
C MET A 298 -10.19 7.18 -5.67
N SER A 299 -10.92 6.75 -4.64
CA SER A 299 -12.33 6.37 -4.77
C SER A 299 -13.21 7.59 -5.11
N PHE A 300 -14.50 7.38 -5.35
CA PHE A 300 -15.44 8.40 -5.81
C PHE A 300 -14.90 9.14 -7.05
N GLY A 301 -14.41 8.38 -8.04
CA GLY A 301 -13.89 8.91 -9.29
C GLY A 301 -12.60 9.74 -9.18
N GLY A 302 -11.87 9.66 -8.06
CA GLY A 302 -10.63 10.41 -7.84
C GLY A 302 -9.50 10.06 -8.82
N PHE A 303 -9.56 8.90 -9.49
CA PHE A 303 -8.59 8.46 -10.50
C PHE A 303 -8.77 9.12 -11.89
N SER A 304 -9.75 10.03 -12.07
CA SER A 304 -10.10 10.65 -13.36
C SER A 304 -8.98 11.47 -14.04
N GLY A 305 -7.93 11.84 -13.30
CA GLY A 305 -6.77 12.61 -13.76
C GLY A 305 -5.91 11.93 -14.85
N PHE A 306 -6.14 10.65 -15.15
CA PHE A 306 -5.45 9.89 -16.20
C PHE A 306 -6.20 9.79 -17.54
N GLY A 307 -7.36 10.44 -17.71
CA GLY A 307 -8.13 10.26 -18.95
C GLY A 307 -9.30 11.19 -19.24
N GLY A 308 -9.57 12.23 -18.41
CA GLY A 308 -10.43 13.36 -18.76
C GLY A 308 -11.77 13.00 -19.45
N GLY A 309 -12.71 12.43 -18.68
CA GLY A 309 -14.07 12.15 -19.13
C GLY A 309 -14.95 11.62 -18.01
N SER A 310 -16.28 11.66 -18.20
CA SER A 310 -17.23 10.98 -17.30
C SER A 310 -16.87 9.49 -17.27
N GLN A 311 -16.34 9.04 -16.14
CA GLN A 311 -15.98 7.65 -15.94
C GLN A 311 -17.25 6.89 -15.60
N SER A 312 -17.55 5.86 -16.40
CA SER A 312 -18.57 4.88 -16.08
C SER A 312 -17.94 3.51 -16.23
N ILE A 313 -18.45 2.54 -15.49
CA ILE A 313 -17.98 1.17 -15.50
C ILE A 313 -19.17 0.23 -15.69
N ALA A 314 -18.99 -0.79 -16.51
CA ALA A 314 -20.01 -1.80 -16.76
C ALA A 314 -19.98 -2.81 -15.61
N ILE A 315 -21.11 -3.03 -14.91
CA ILE A 315 -21.13 -3.83 -13.68
C ILE A 315 -20.75 -5.29 -13.91
N ASP A 316 -21.01 -5.86 -15.08
CA ASP A 316 -20.71 -7.27 -15.43
C ASP A 316 -19.31 -7.44 -16.04
N GLU A 317 -18.66 -6.35 -16.42
CA GLU A 317 -17.25 -6.33 -16.85
C GLU A 317 -16.50 -5.19 -16.16
N PRO A 318 -16.42 -5.21 -14.81
CA PRO A 318 -16.07 -4.02 -14.05
C PRO A 318 -14.56 -3.81 -13.99
N THR A 319 -13.95 -3.48 -15.12
CA THR A 319 -12.52 -3.19 -15.28
C THR A 319 -12.32 -2.10 -16.34
N THR A 320 -11.22 -1.35 -16.32
CA THR A 320 -10.87 -0.44 -17.42
C THR A 320 -10.25 -1.18 -18.62
N GLY A 321 -9.49 -2.26 -18.36
CA GLY A 321 -8.81 -3.07 -19.38
C GLY A 321 -9.64 -4.23 -19.94
N ASN A 322 -9.00 -5.20 -20.60
CA ASN A 322 -9.72 -6.41 -21.03
C ASN A 322 -10.15 -7.23 -19.80
N LEU A 323 -11.33 -7.85 -19.88
CA LEU A 323 -11.84 -8.71 -18.80
C LEU A 323 -10.91 -9.90 -18.53
N GLU A 324 -10.36 -10.50 -19.59
CA GLU A 324 -9.42 -11.63 -19.50
C GLU A 324 -8.14 -11.28 -18.73
N ASP A 325 -7.76 -9.99 -18.72
CA ASP A 325 -6.61 -9.52 -17.96
C ASP A 325 -6.88 -9.42 -16.45
N ARG A 326 -8.11 -9.71 -16.01
CA ARG A 326 -8.55 -9.67 -14.61
C ARG A 326 -9.19 -11.02 -14.21
N PRO A 327 -8.39 -12.10 -14.07
CA PRO A 327 -8.87 -13.45 -13.77
C PRO A 327 -9.77 -13.54 -12.54
N LEU A 328 -9.53 -12.71 -11.52
CA LEU A 328 -10.35 -12.69 -10.32
C LEU A 328 -11.78 -12.18 -10.62
N ILE A 329 -11.94 -11.20 -11.52
CA ILE A 329 -13.25 -10.71 -11.95
C ILE A 329 -13.87 -11.68 -12.98
N SER A 330 -13.10 -12.03 -14.02
CA SER A 330 -13.61 -12.82 -15.15
C SER A 330 -14.05 -14.22 -14.73
N SER A 331 -13.31 -14.86 -13.82
CA SER A 331 -13.64 -16.20 -13.33
C SER A 331 -14.84 -16.18 -12.39
N LEU A 332 -14.90 -15.21 -11.47
CA LEU A 332 -15.99 -15.11 -10.51
C LEU A 332 -17.31 -14.70 -11.19
N LEU A 333 -17.32 -13.66 -12.03
CA LEU A 333 -18.55 -13.16 -12.64
C LEU A 333 -19.07 -14.04 -13.79
N LYS A 334 -18.26 -14.99 -14.29
CA LYS A 334 -18.72 -16.05 -15.20
C LYS A 334 -19.60 -17.08 -14.49
N ASN A 335 -19.49 -17.22 -13.17
CA ASN A 335 -20.35 -18.10 -12.38
C ASN A 335 -21.63 -17.35 -11.99
N GLU A 336 -22.78 -17.79 -12.49
CA GLU A 336 -24.09 -17.15 -12.24
C GLU A 336 -24.46 -17.04 -10.75
N THR A 337 -24.01 -17.97 -9.91
CA THR A 337 -24.26 -17.90 -8.46
C THR A 337 -23.46 -16.76 -7.83
N TYR A 338 -22.20 -16.61 -8.20
CA TYR A 338 -21.34 -15.53 -7.72
C TYR A 338 -21.77 -14.18 -8.28
N LYS A 339 -22.09 -14.12 -9.57
CA LYS A 339 -22.65 -12.93 -10.21
C LYS A 339 -23.92 -12.45 -9.52
N THR A 340 -24.84 -13.37 -9.20
CA THR A 340 -26.06 -13.05 -8.43
C THR A 340 -25.75 -12.48 -7.04
N LYS A 341 -24.75 -13.03 -6.32
CA LYS A 341 -24.32 -12.48 -5.03
C LYS A 341 -23.72 -11.08 -5.18
N TYR A 342 -22.85 -10.90 -6.18
CA TYR A 342 -22.24 -9.62 -6.50
C TYR A 342 -23.27 -8.53 -6.83
N HIS A 343 -24.29 -8.84 -7.64
CA HIS A 343 -25.39 -7.91 -7.92
C HIS A 343 -26.17 -7.51 -6.68
N LYS A 344 -26.38 -8.44 -5.74
CA LYS A 344 -26.99 -8.12 -4.44
C LYS A 344 -26.11 -7.18 -3.61
N TYR A 345 -24.80 -7.34 -3.64
CA TYR A 345 -23.89 -6.41 -2.96
C TYR A 345 -23.91 -5.03 -3.59
N LEU A 346 -23.97 -4.93 -4.93
CA LEU A 346 -24.18 -3.64 -5.60
C LEU A 346 -25.50 -2.99 -5.21
N GLU A 347 -26.61 -3.74 -5.22
CA GLU A 347 -27.92 -3.25 -4.81
C GLU A 347 -27.93 -2.79 -3.34
N GLU A 348 -27.28 -3.54 -2.46
CA GLU A 348 -27.10 -3.19 -1.04
C GLU A 348 -26.31 -1.89 -0.88
N ILE A 349 -25.17 -1.76 -1.56
CA ILE A 349 -24.32 -0.57 -1.47
C ILE A 349 -25.07 0.67 -1.96
N VAL A 350 -25.74 0.54 -3.11
CA VAL A 350 -26.54 1.62 -3.67
C VAL A 350 -27.64 2.01 -2.69
N THR A 351 -28.45 1.06 -2.24
CA THR A 351 -29.64 1.35 -1.42
C THR A 351 -29.27 1.88 -0.03
N LYS A 352 -28.22 1.33 0.59
CA LYS A 352 -27.84 1.69 1.96
C LYS A 352 -26.94 2.90 2.05
N TYR A 353 -26.04 3.12 1.09
CA TYR A 353 -25.00 4.14 1.23
C TYR A 353 -25.10 5.25 0.18
N LEU A 354 -25.41 4.95 -1.08
CA LEU A 354 -25.42 5.97 -2.15
C LEU A 354 -26.77 6.70 -2.29
N ASP A 355 -27.88 5.99 -2.12
CA ASP A 355 -29.26 6.49 -2.31
C ASP A 355 -30.02 6.71 -0.99
N SER A 356 -29.29 6.75 0.11
CA SER A 356 -29.82 7.08 1.43
C SER A 356 -29.15 8.36 1.94
N ASP A 357 -29.65 8.87 3.06
CA ASP A 357 -29.03 10.01 3.75
C ASP A 357 -27.65 9.63 4.38
N TYR A 358 -27.15 8.40 4.21
CA TYR A 358 -25.90 7.95 4.83
C TYR A 358 -24.69 8.82 4.43
N LEU A 359 -24.42 8.99 3.13
CA LEU A 359 -23.27 9.77 2.68
C LEU A 359 -23.44 11.26 2.99
N GLU A 360 -24.64 11.81 2.87
CA GLU A 360 -24.91 13.22 3.25
C GLU A 360 -24.67 13.45 4.74
N ASN A 361 -25.17 12.56 5.60
CA ASN A 361 -24.96 12.65 7.05
C ASN A 361 -23.49 12.44 7.41
N MET A 362 -22.82 11.45 6.80
CA MET A 362 -21.41 11.18 7.09
C MET A 362 -20.52 12.33 6.60
N THR A 363 -20.70 12.83 5.39
CA THR A 363 -19.91 13.98 4.88
C THR A 363 -20.13 15.24 5.72
N THR A 364 -21.36 15.50 6.18
CA THR A 364 -21.65 16.60 7.11
C THR A 364 -20.91 16.42 8.44
N LYS A 365 -20.99 15.22 9.03
CA LYS A 365 -20.30 14.90 10.29
C LYS A 365 -18.78 15.04 10.15
N LEU A 366 -18.20 14.53 9.06
CA LEU A 366 -16.77 14.63 8.80
C LEU A 366 -16.36 16.09 8.59
N HIS A 367 -17.15 16.84 7.82
CA HIS A 367 -16.94 18.28 7.63
C HIS A 367 -16.88 19.03 8.95
N ASP A 368 -17.90 18.88 9.80
CA ASP A 368 -17.96 19.52 11.12
C ASP A 368 -16.74 19.16 11.99
N MET A 369 -16.22 17.94 11.84
CA MET A 369 -15.05 17.46 12.58
C MET A 369 -13.72 18.00 12.04
N ILE A 370 -13.56 18.10 10.71
CA ILE A 370 -12.25 18.33 10.08
C ILE A 370 -12.06 19.72 9.47
N ALA A 371 -13.13 20.46 9.19
CA ALA A 371 -13.08 21.70 8.41
C ALA A 371 -12.13 22.75 9.01
N SER A 372 -12.09 22.91 10.33
CA SER A 372 -11.15 23.83 10.98
C SER A 372 -9.69 23.41 10.79
N TYR A 373 -9.41 22.11 10.83
CA TYR A 373 -8.05 21.59 10.65
C TYR A 373 -7.58 21.74 9.21
N VAL A 374 -8.45 21.49 8.23
CA VAL A 374 -8.17 21.71 6.80
C VAL A 374 -7.91 23.19 6.52
N LYS A 375 -8.72 24.08 7.10
CA LYS A 375 -8.57 25.53 6.93
C LYS A 375 -7.25 26.07 7.50
N GLU A 376 -6.78 25.49 8.59
CA GLU A 376 -5.54 25.88 9.27
C GLU A 376 -4.30 25.12 8.76
N ASP A 377 -4.48 24.13 7.88
CA ASP A 377 -3.41 23.26 7.38
C ASP A 377 -2.41 24.05 6.53
N PRO A 378 -1.15 24.23 6.98
CA PRO A 378 -0.16 25.04 6.27
C PRO A 378 0.42 24.32 5.05
N THR A 379 0.19 23.01 4.91
CA THR A 379 0.80 22.18 3.86
C THR A 379 -0.22 21.66 2.84
N ALA A 380 -1.51 22.00 2.98
CA ALA A 380 -2.61 21.49 2.16
C ALA A 380 -2.37 21.59 0.64
N PHE A 381 -2.68 20.51 -0.08
CA PHE A 381 -2.62 20.48 -1.55
C PHE A 381 -3.67 21.40 -2.19
N TYR A 382 -4.89 21.38 -1.64
CA TYR A 382 -6.06 22.09 -2.14
C TYR A 382 -6.42 23.26 -1.23
N THR A 383 -7.08 24.28 -1.77
CA THR A 383 -7.60 25.38 -0.94
C THR A 383 -8.80 24.92 -0.11
N TYR A 384 -9.13 25.70 0.92
CA TYR A 384 -10.32 25.42 1.73
C TYR A 384 -11.60 25.50 0.91
N GLU A 385 -11.70 26.41 -0.06
CA GLU A 385 -12.85 26.51 -0.98
C GLU A 385 -12.96 25.29 -1.90
N GLU A 386 -11.84 24.73 -2.34
CA GLU A 386 -11.82 23.49 -3.13
C GLU A 386 -12.28 22.30 -2.29
N PHE A 387 -11.88 22.23 -1.02
CA PHE A 387 -12.37 21.25 -0.06
C PHE A 387 -13.90 21.31 0.12
N GLU A 388 -14.43 22.49 0.43
CA GLU A 388 -15.88 22.71 0.59
C GLU A 388 -16.65 22.29 -0.67
N LYS A 389 -16.13 22.68 -1.83
CA LYS A 389 -16.78 22.42 -3.11
C LYS A 389 -16.72 20.94 -3.49
N ASN A 390 -15.60 20.25 -3.26
CA ASN A 390 -15.39 18.87 -3.71
C ASN A 390 -16.17 17.82 -2.91
N ILE A 391 -16.75 18.19 -1.76
CA ILE A 391 -17.73 17.32 -1.09
C ILE A 391 -18.94 17.09 -2.01
N THR A 392 -19.41 18.13 -2.71
CA THR A 392 -20.67 18.10 -3.46
C THR A 392 -20.49 18.08 -4.98
N SER A 393 -19.42 18.67 -5.51
CA SER A 393 -19.29 18.91 -6.95
C SER A 393 -17.86 18.94 -7.45
N SER A 394 -17.72 18.74 -8.76
CA SER A 394 -16.44 18.76 -9.45
C SER A 394 -15.69 20.08 -9.27
N ILE A 395 -14.38 19.96 -9.07
CA ILE A 395 -13.43 21.08 -9.12
C ILE A 395 -12.52 20.94 -10.34
N GLU A 396 -11.99 22.05 -10.84
CA GLU A 396 -10.90 22.00 -11.80
C GLU A 396 -9.65 21.51 -11.07
N ASP A 397 -8.90 20.59 -11.67
CA ASP A 397 -7.64 20.12 -11.12
C ASP A 397 -6.60 21.24 -11.22
N SER A 398 -6.57 22.08 -10.20
CA SER A 398 -5.66 23.21 -10.06
C SER A 398 -4.30 22.79 -9.52
N SER A 399 -4.12 21.50 -9.18
CA SER A 399 -2.90 20.99 -8.56
C SER A 399 -1.70 21.22 -9.50
N ASP A 400 -1.86 21.02 -10.81
CA ASP A 400 -0.88 21.37 -11.86
C ASP A 400 -0.40 22.84 -11.82
N ASN A 401 -1.18 23.76 -11.24
CA ASN A 401 -0.91 25.21 -11.22
C ASN A 401 -0.21 25.73 -9.96
N LYS A 402 -0.02 24.92 -8.90
CA LYS A 402 0.68 25.34 -7.66
C LYS A 402 2.18 24.98 -7.64
N GLY A 403 2.80 24.79 -8.79
CA GLY A 403 4.26 24.61 -8.86
C GLY A 403 4.72 23.16 -8.72
N PHE A 404 4.10 22.24 -9.45
CA PHE A 404 4.78 21.00 -9.89
C PHE A 404 5.81 21.32 -10.99
N GLY A 405 6.63 22.34 -10.74
CA GLY A 405 7.71 22.74 -11.61
C GLY A 405 8.77 21.64 -11.59
N ASN A 406 9.00 21.03 -12.75
CA ASN A 406 10.07 20.10 -13.02
C ASN A 406 11.41 20.62 -12.43
N LYS A 407 11.77 20.23 -11.20
CA LYS A 407 13.19 20.14 -10.84
C LYS A 407 13.71 18.99 -11.66
N GLY A 408 14.35 19.32 -12.78
CA GLY A 408 14.98 18.35 -13.66
C GLY A 408 15.94 17.50 -12.85
N PHE A 409 15.49 16.30 -12.46
CA PHE A 409 16.39 15.23 -12.16
C PHE A 409 16.93 14.74 -13.50
N ASP A 410 18.23 14.93 -13.71
CA ASP A 410 18.96 14.25 -14.78
C ASP A 410 18.78 12.74 -14.56
N ASN A 411 17.85 12.18 -15.32
CA ASN A 411 17.55 10.76 -15.33
C ASN A 411 18.62 10.03 -16.16
N ASN A 412 19.88 10.14 -15.73
CA ASN A 412 20.97 9.29 -16.20
C ASN A 412 21.14 8.12 -15.24
N ASN A 413 20.14 7.23 -15.22
CA ASN A 413 20.43 5.80 -15.08
C ASN A 413 19.27 4.96 -15.63
N SER A 414 19.09 5.01 -16.94
CA SER A 414 18.48 3.91 -17.69
C SER A 414 19.56 3.25 -18.52
N ASN A 415 19.71 1.94 -18.30
CA ASN A 415 20.41 0.98 -19.13
C ASN A 415 21.88 1.30 -19.46
N ASN A 416 22.79 0.68 -18.69
CA ASN A 416 24.08 0.32 -19.27
C ASN A 416 24.34 -1.18 -19.19
N SER A 417 23.73 -1.88 -20.15
CA SER A 417 24.25 -3.13 -20.69
C SER A 417 25.45 -2.81 -21.57
N ASP A 418 26.62 -2.59 -20.97
CA ASP A 418 27.86 -2.46 -21.74
C ASP A 418 28.47 -3.84 -22.00
N SER A 419 28.15 -4.38 -23.18
CA SER A 419 29.06 -5.31 -23.85
C SER A 419 30.33 -4.56 -24.23
N ASN A 420 31.37 -4.75 -23.43
CA ASN A 420 32.72 -4.34 -23.80
C ASN A 420 33.35 -5.39 -24.73
N ASN A 421 33.44 -5.04 -26.01
CA ASN A 421 34.40 -5.62 -26.92
C ASN A 421 35.80 -5.16 -26.50
N ASN A 422 36.64 -6.11 -26.14
CA ASN A 422 38.05 -5.88 -25.88
C ASN A 422 38.85 -6.14 -27.17
N SER A 423 39.65 -5.16 -27.61
CA SER A 423 41.01 -5.45 -28.06
C SER A 423 41.84 -4.20 -28.35
N ASN A 424 43.04 -4.24 -27.76
CA ASN A 424 44.33 -3.81 -28.29
C ASN A 424 44.81 -2.34 -28.14
N SER A 425 45.60 -2.19 -27.08
CA SER A 425 47.08 -2.10 -27.17
C SER A 425 47.72 -0.75 -26.83
N GLU A 426 48.83 -0.91 -26.12
CA GLU A 426 50.03 -0.06 -26.13
C GLU A 426 50.09 1.20 -25.26
N ASN A 427 50.79 0.99 -24.13
CA ASN A 427 52.04 1.66 -23.76
C ASN A 427 52.04 3.07 -23.15
N LYS A 428 52.78 3.10 -22.02
CA LYS A 428 53.72 4.12 -21.52
C LYS A 428 53.21 5.17 -20.52
N ARG A 429 53.77 5.02 -19.31
CA ARG A 429 54.55 6.01 -18.51
C ARG A 429 53.79 7.30 -18.13
N SER A 430 53.85 7.84 -16.92
CA SER A 430 54.86 7.76 -15.85
C SER A 430 54.43 8.69 -14.72
N GLY A 431 54.84 8.37 -13.48
CA GLY A 431 55.14 9.34 -12.43
C GLY A 431 53.99 9.62 -11.45
N ASN A 432 53.98 8.97 -10.29
CA ASN A 432 54.62 9.37 -9.01
C ASN A 432 53.79 10.42 -8.25
N GLN A 433 53.25 10.01 -7.09
CA GLN A 433 53.73 10.36 -5.72
C GLN A 433 53.45 11.83 -5.38
N SER A 434 52.86 12.21 -4.26
CA SER A 434 53.01 11.81 -2.85
C SER A 434 52.09 12.78 -2.09
N ASP A 435 51.25 12.44 -1.13
CA ASP A 435 51.49 12.07 0.27
C ASP A 435 50.59 12.98 1.14
N GLU A 436 50.14 12.38 2.23
CA GLU A 436 49.28 12.87 3.30
C GLU A 436 49.89 14.03 4.12
N LYS A 437 49.07 14.89 4.74
CA LYS A 437 48.88 14.96 6.22
C LYS A 437 48.25 16.26 6.75
N GLU A 438 47.23 16.04 7.59
CA GLU A 438 46.96 16.57 8.94
C GLU A 438 46.97 18.09 9.32
N VAL A 439 45.77 18.54 9.76
CA VAL A 439 45.39 19.00 11.14
C VAL A 439 45.72 20.42 11.66
N ASN A 440 44.67 21.00 12.32
CA ASN A 440 44.59 22.10 13.33
C ASN A 440 44.86 23.56 12.88
N ALA A 441 44.34 24.63 13.49
CA ALA A 441 43.25 24.92 14.44
C ALA A 441 43.22 26.48 14.60
N GLU A 442 42.06 27.00 15.02
CA GLU A 442 41.85 28.19 15.89
C GLU A 442 42.10 29.67 15.48
N LEU A 443 41.00 30.44 15.65
CA LEU A 443 40.81 31.70 16.42
C LEU A 443 41.12 33.10 15.84
N THR A 444 40.08 33.95 15.94
CA THR A 444 40.04 35.41 16.28
C THR A 444 40.54 36.42 15.23
N SER A 445 39.97 37.62 15.01
CA SER A 445 38.93 38.43 15.67
C SER A 445 38.63 39.72 14.86
N SER A 446 37.36 40.14 14.86
CA SER A 446 36.84 41.51 15.13
C SER A 446 37.03 42.73 14.18
N VAL A 447 36.00 43.60 14.26
CA VAL A 447 35.90 45.08 14.02
C VAL A 447 35.36 45.50 12.63
N VAL A 448 34.06 45.84 12.44
CA VAL A 448 33.21 47.01 12.84
C VAL A 448 33.25 48.21 11.86
N LYS A 449 32.06 48.56 11.33
CA LYS A 449 31.43 49.90 11.06
C LYS A 449 30.51 49.79 9.83
N ALA A 450 29.17 49.79 9.95
CA ALA A 450 28.27 50.92 10.18
C ALA A 450 28.48 52.09 9.19
N ASN A 451 27.52 52.36 8.29
CA ASN A 451 26.48 53.39 8.53
C ASN A 451 25.48 53.60 7.35
N THR A 452 24.20 53.73 7.72
CA THR A 452 23.15 54.69 7.29
C THR A 452 22.53 54.70 5.88
N ASP A 453 21.21 54.43 5.90
CA ASP A 453 20.07 55.27 5.52
C ASP A 453 19.96 55.88 4.11
N ASN A 454 18.85 55.58 3.42
CA ASN A 454 17.80 56.59 3.16
C ASN A 454 16.50 55.99 2.59
N GLU A 455 15.38 56.44 3.16
CA GLU A 455 14.01 56.33 2.65
C GLU A 455 13.82 57.12 1.35
N THR A 456 12.90 56.70 0.45
CA THR A 456 11.85 57.62 -0.07
C THR A 456 10.64 56.86 -0.65
N LYS A 457 9.46 57.38 -0.33
CA LYS A 457 8.10 57.03 -0.78
C LYS A 457 7.78 57.45 -2.22
N ASN A 458 6.87 56.72 -2.89
CA ASN A 458 5.63 57.19 -3.59
C ASN A 458 5.09 56.03 -4.45
N LYS A 459 3.90 55.44 -4.22
CA LYS A 459 2.49 55.90 -4.33
C LYS A 459 1.97 56.05 -5.78
N THR A 460 1.08 55.11 -6.18
CA THR A 460 -0.10 55.20 -7.11
C THR A 460 0.14 55.72 -8.56
N THR A 461 -0.46 55.20 -9.65
CA THR A 461 -1.87 54.88 -9.96
C THR A 461 -1.96 54.04 -11.25
N ASN A 462 -3.12 53.38 -11.41
CA ASN A 462 -3.70 52.79 -12.61
C ASN A 462 -3.56 53.65 -13.89
N ASP A 463 -3.48 53.03 -15.07
CA ASP A 463 -4.65 52.74 -15.92
C ASP A 463 -4.23 52.15 -17.29
N SER A 464 -5.16 51.34 -17.79
CA SER A 464 -5.28 50.70 -19.09
C SER A 464 -4.96 51.57 -20.32
N GLU A 465 -4.42 50.95 -21.39
CA GLU A 465 -5.15 50.86 -22.67
C GLU A 465 -4.42 49.99 -23.72
N SER A 466 -5.23 49.16 -24.36
CA SER A 466 -4.97 48.30 -25.52
C SER A 466 -4.73 49.13 -26.78
N LYS A 467 -3.72 48.75 -27.59
CA LYS A 467 -3.76 48.89 -29.06
C LYS A 467 -3.09 47.72 -29.75
N ASN A 468 -3.92 46.94 -30.45
CA ASN A 468 -3.53 46.04 -31.53
C ASN A 468 -2.81 46.81 -32.64
N ASN A 469 -1.74 46.22 -33.18
CA ASN A 469 -1.45 46.36 -34.60
C ASN A 469 -0.81 45.08 -35.14
N THR A 470 -1.49 44.55 -36.14
CA THR A 470 -1.09 43.48 -37.04
C THR A 470 0.14 43.87 -37.86
N ASP A 471 1.07 42.94 -38.05
CA ASP A 471 1.69 42.72 -39.36
C ASP A 471 2.20 41.28 -39.52
N LYS A 472 1.81 40.68 -40.63
CA LYS A 472 2.27 39.39 -41.16
C LYS A 472 3.55 39.62 -41.97
N ASP A 473 4.55 38.74 -41.87
CA ASP A 473 4.85 37.73 -42.89
C ASP A 473 6.27 37.10 -42.78
N LYS A 474 6.32 35.81 -43.15
CA LYS A 474 7.44 34.96 -43.63
C LYS A 474 8.37 34.36 -42.56
N SER A 475 8.31 33.05 -42.29
CA SER A 475 8.59 31.86 -43.15
C SER A 475 9.95 31.27 -42.76
N GLY A 476 9.92 30.25 -41.92
CA GLY A 476 11.03 29.32 -41.66
C GLY A 476 10.42 27.95 -41.37
N ASN A 477 10.66 27.02 -42.28
CA ASN A 477 10.00 25.72 -42.40
C ASN A 477 10.84 24.68 -41.64
N ASP A 478 10.40 24.22 -40.47
CA ASP A 478 10.93 23.02 -39.83
C ASP A 478 9.80 22.01 -39.64
N ASN A 479 9.83 21.00 -40.51
CA ASN A 479 8.96 19.83 -40.45
C ASN A 479 9.36 18.95 -39.27
N ASN A 480 8.55 18.97 -38.21
CA ASN A 480 8.47 17.84 -37.29
C ASN A 480 6.97 17.60 -37.00
N GLN A 481 6.33 16.75 -37.80
CA GLN A 481 4.92 16.40 -37.65
C GLN A 481 4.72 15.59 -36.37
N LYS A 482 4.35 16.31 -35.31
CA LYS A 482 3.65 15.77 -34.15
C LYS A 482 2.24 15.43 -34.62
N LEU A 483 1.85 14.16 -34.52
CA LEU A 483 0.47 13.71 -34.71
C LEU A 483 -0.38 14.30 -33.59
N GLU A 484 -0.93 15.49 -33.80
CA GLU A 484 -2.01 16.04 -32.98
C GLU A 484 -3.33 15.44 -33.48
N GLY A 485 -3.79 14.37 -32.82
CA GLY A 485 -5.21 14.03 -32.79
C GLY A 485 -6.00 15.10 -32.06
N PRO A 486 -7.34 15.16 -32.19
CA PRO A 486 -8.14 16.29 -31.73
C PRO A 486 -8.21 16.31 -30.19
N MET A 487 -7.21 16.91 -29.55
CA MET A 487 -7.26 17.25 -28.13
C MET A 487 -8.08 18.53 -27.97
N GLY A 488 -9.33 18.37 -27.53
CA GLY A 488 -10.10 19.46 -26.95
C GLY A 488 -9.37 19.99 -25.71
N LYS A 489 -9.25 21.31 -25.61
CA LYS A 489 -8.80 22.01 -24.39
C LYS A 489 -9.87 21.89 -23.29
N GLY A 490 -10.00 20.72 -22.67
CA GLY A 490 -10.72 20.53 -21.41
C GLY A 490 -9.71 20.39 -20.28
N GLY A 491 -9.78 21.23 -19.25
CA GLY A 491 -9.00 21.01 -18.02
C GLY A 491 -9.38 19.67 -17.39
N LYS A 492 -8.44 19.02 -16.70
CA LYS A 492 -8.75 17.83 -15.88
C LYS A 492 -9.67 18.28 -14.74
N SER A 493 -10.74 17.55 -14.46
CA SER A 493 -11.65 17.83 -13.34
C SER A 493 -11.61 16.68 -12.32
N ILE A 494 -11.58 17.03 -11.03
CA ILE A 494 -11.71 16.08 -9.94
C ILE A 494 -13.18 16.10 -9.49
N PRO A 495 -13.92 14.99 -9.62
CA PRO A 495 -15.36 14.99 -9.38
C PRO A 495 -15.71 15.14 -7.90
N GLY A 496 -16.93 15.57 -7.59
CA GLY A 496 -17.40 15.66 -6.21
C GLY A 496 -17.76 14.30 -5.60
N VAL A 497 -17.60 14.13 -4.28
CA VAL A 497 -17.94 12.86 -3.60
C VAL A 497 -19.42 12.51 -3.78
N LEU A 498 -20.33 13.44 -3.45
CA LEU A 498 -21.77 13.22 -3.56
C LEU A 498 -22.24 13.17 -5.03
N GLU A 499 -21.60 13.93 -5.92
CA GLU A 499 -21.86 13.88 -7.36
C GLU A 499 -21.62 12.47 -7.92
N VAL A 500 -20.47 11.84 -7.61
CA VAL A 500 -20.18 10.48 -8.08
C VAL A 500 -21.10 9.45 -7.44
N ALA A 501 -21.45 9.61 -6.16
CA ALA A 501 -22.39 8.71 -5.50
C ALA A 501 -23.76 8.69 -6.22
N GLU A 502 -24.29 9.87 -6.56
CA GLU A 502 -25.55 10.00 -7.28
C GLU A 502 -25.47 9.39 -8.69
N ASP A 503 -24.40 9.68 -9.43
CA ASP A 503 -24.21 9.18 -10.79
C ASP A 503 -24.01 7.66 -10.84
N MET A 504 -23.24 7.10 -9.91
CA MET A 504 -23.01 5.66 -9.82
C MET A 504 -24.24 4.91 -9.36
N SER A 505 -25.02 5.47 -8.43
CA SER A 505 -26.32 4.90 -8.05
C SER A 505 -27.25 4.76 -9.25
N LYS A 506 -27.45 5.83 -10.03
CA LYS A 506 -28.27 5.81 -11.25
C LYS A 506 -27.76 4.78 -12.26
N THR A 507 -26.45 4.78 -12.49
CA THR A 507 -25.78 3.87 -13.44
C THR A 507 -26.00 2.41 -13.04
N ILE A 508 -25.73 2.05 -11.78
CA ILE A 508 -25.88 0.68 -11.28
C ILE A 508 -27.33 0.23 -11.33
N LYS A 509 -28.29 1.07 -10.90
CA LYS A 509 -29.71 0.72 -10.96
C LYS A 509 -30.18 0.45 -12.38
N SER A 510 -29.76 1.29 -13.33
CA SER A 510 -30.11 1.15 -14.74
C SER A 510 -29.50 -0.12 -15.37
N GLN A 511 -28.27 -0.49 -15.01
CA GLN A 511 -27.64 -1.71 -15.50
C GLN A 511 -28.22 -2.97 -14.84
N LEU A 512 -28.53 -2.93 -13.53
CA LEU A 512 -29.20 -4.03 -12.82
C LEU A 512 -30.62 -4.28 -13.33
N SER A 513 -31.36 -3.24 -13.73
CA SER A 513 -32.71 -3.38 -14.31
C SER A 513 -32.70 -3.79 -15.79
N GLY A 514 -31.53 -3.76 -16.45
CA GLY A 514 -31.38 -4.01 -17.88
C GLY A 514 -31.81 -2.85 -18.78
N GLU A 515 -32.02 -1.66 -18.23
CA GLU A 515 -32.29 -0.44 -19.00
C GLU A 515 -31.07 0.02 -19.81
N THR A 516 -29.87 -0.21 -19.27
CA THR A 516 -28.59 0.05 -19.94
C THR A 516 -27.71 -1.20 -19.95
N SER A 517 -26.72 -1.23 -20.85
CA SER A 517 -25.80 -2.36 -20.98
C SER A 517 -24.97 -2.55 -19.70
N SER A 518 -24.96 -3.75 -19.14
CA SER A 518 -24.13 -4.13 -18.00
C SER A 518 -22.73 -4.62 -18.40
N THR A 519 -22.48 -4.84 -19.70
CA THR A 519 -21.18 -5.23 -20.28
C THR A 519 -20.60 -4.09 -21.12
N LYS A 520 -19.29 -4.11 -21.42
CA LYS A 520 -18.70 -3.12 -22.33
C LYS A 520 -19.29 -3.29 -23.73
N GLN A 521 -19.61 -2.18 -24.39
CA GLN A 521 -19.92 -2.24 -25.81
C GLN A 521 -18.61 -2.42 -26.59
N ASN A 522 -18.52 -3.48 -27.39
CA ASN A 522 -17.46 -3.59 -28.39
C ASN A 522 -17.63 -2.43 -29.38
N SER A 523 -16.73 -1.44 -29.34
CA SER A 523 -16.60 -0.46 -30.40
C SER A 523 -15.95 -1.13 -31.62
N GLY A 524 -16.68 -2.03 -32.25
CA GLY A 524 -16.40 -2.51 -33.60
C GLY A 524 -17.27 -1.74 -34.57
N ASP A 525 -16.79 -0.60 -35.06
CA ASP A 525 -16.83 -0.20 -36.47
C ASP A 525 -16.43 1.28 -36.64
N GLU A 526 -15.33 1.49 -37.38
CA GLU A 526 -15.11 2.72 -38.11
C GLU A 526 -16.13 2.83 -39.26
N SER A 527 -16.68 4.04 -39.42
CA SER A 527 -17.42 4.53 -40.59
C SER A 527 -18.83 3.97 -40.86
N SER A 528 -19.86 4.76 -40.52
CA SER A 528 -20.67 5.35 -41.59
C SER A 528 -21.37 6.62 -41.11
N SER A 529 -21.12 7.70 -41.84
CA SER A 529 -21.90 8.91 -41.91
C SER A 529 -23.36 8.63 -42.31
N GLY A 530 -24.33 9.27 -41.65
CA GLY A 530 -25.66 9.39 -42.26
C GLY A 530 -26.81 9.65 -41.30
N ILE A 531 -26.93 10.89 -40.82
CA ILE A 531 -28.23 11.40 -40.39
C ILE A 531 -29.14 11.44 -41.62
N LYS A 532 -30.26 10.70 -41.58
CA LYS A 532 -31.58 11.14 -42.07
C LYS A 532 -32.65 10.19 -41.54
N GLY A 533 -33.53 10.73 -40.70
CA GLY A 533 -34.70 10.02 -40.20
C GLY A 533 -35.76 9.79 -41.28
N SER A 534 -36.71 8.91 -40.98
CA SER A 534 -38.11 9.09 -41.38
C SER A 534 -39.02 8.19 -40.54
N GLU A 535 -40.21 8.72 -40.35
CA GLU A 535 -41.32 8.23 -39.56
C GLU A 535 -42.00 6.98 -40.16
N LYS A 536 -42.82 6.35 -39.32
CA LYS A 536 -43.79 5.26 -39.56
C LYS A 536 -44.51 5.32 -40.90
N PHE A 537 -44.82 4.15 -41.48
CA PHE A 537 -46.12 3.81 -42.07
C PHE A 537 -46.33 2.29 -42.15
N ASP A 538 -47.58 1.87 -41.86
CA ASP A 538 -48.11 0.50 -41.95
C ASP A 538 -48.46 0.06 -43.40
N GLU A 539 -48.79 -1.23 -43.53
CA GLU A 539 -49.60 -1.93 -44.56
C GLU A 539 -48.90 -2.78 -45.65
N ASP A 540 -49.02 -4.11 -45.46
CA ASP A 540 -49.75 -5.11 -46.28
C ASP A 540 -49.40 -5.42 -47.77
N MET A 541 -49.60 -6.71 -48.07
CA MET A 541 -49.82 -7.41 -49.35
C MET A 541 -48.64 -7.75 -50.29
N SER A 542 -48.29 -9.05 -50.25
CA SER A 542 -48.28 -10.01 -51.37
C SER A 542 -47.74 -9.58 -52.76
N GLY A 543 -46.70 -10.28 -53.23
CA GLY A 543 -46.26 -10.25 -54.62
C GLY A 543 -44.92 -10.97 -54.85
N MET A 544 -44.98 -12.26 -55.22
CA MET A 544 -43.91 -13.10 -55.80
C MET A 544 -43.04 -12.38 -56.88
N PRO A 545 -41.82 -12.85 -57.25
CA PRO A 545 -41.46 -14.28 -57.43
C PRO A 545 -40.03 -14.75 -57.02
N GLU A 546 -39.89 -16.03 -56.68
CA GLU A 546 -38.64 -16.82 -56.85
C GLU A 546 -38.39 -17.09 -58.35
N PRO A 547 -37.14 -17.20 -58.88
CA PRO A 547 -36.28 -18.40 -58.71
C PRO A 547 -34.75 -18.10 -58.98
N PRO A 548 -33.83 -19.04 -59.29
CA PRO A 548 -33.85 -20.52 -59.23
C PRO A 548 -32.65 -21.17 -58.47
N GLU A 549 -32.84 -22.43 -58.11
CA GLU A 549 -31.79 -23.39 -57.75
C GLU A 549 -30.97 -23.87 -58.96
N GLY A 550 -29.69 -24.16 -58.70
CA GLY A 550 -28.91 -25.15 -59.46
C GLY A 550 -27.61 -24.63 -60.07
N MET A 551 -26.47 -24.95 -59.43
CA MET A 551 -25.33 -25.59 -60.11
C MET A 551 -24.28 -26.09 -59.10
N ASP A 552 -24.25 -27.41 -59.00
CA ASP A 552 -23.13 -28.32 -58.75
C ASP A 552 -21.73 -27.75 -58.47
N GLY A 553 -21.16 -28.22 -57.35
CA GLY A 553 -19.99 -29.11 -57.51
C GLY A 553 -18.66 -28.63 -56.93
N LYS A 554 -18.13 -29.50 -56.06
CA LYS A 554 -16.72 -29.76 -55.74
C LYS A 554 -16.11 -29.00 -54.55
N MET A 555 -16.16 -29.67 -53.40
CA MET A 555 -14.99 -29.74 -52.51
C MET A 555 -13.84 -30.47 -53.22
N PRO A 556 -12.58 -30.07 -52.93
CA PRO A 556 -11.51 -31.04 -52.78
C PRO A 556 -10.83 -30.97 -51.39
N PRO A 557 -10.17 -32.06 -50.96
CA PRO A 557 -9.70 -32.27 -49.60
C PRO A 557 -8.16 -32.16 -49.45
N GLY A 558 -7.71 -31.95 -48.20
CA GLY A 558 -6.54 -32.65 -47.65
C GLY A 558 -5.19 -31.92 -47.61
N MET A 559 -4.69 -31.70 -46.40
CA MET A 559 -3.32 -31.87 -45.88
C MET A 559 -3.35 -31.31 -44.45
N GLY A 560 -3.12 -32.04 -43.35
CA GLY A 560 -2.13 -33.09 -43.12
C GLY A 560 -1.06 -32.52 -42.17
N ASN A 561 -1.11 -32.92 -40.90
CA ASN A 561 -0.15 -32.71 -39.81
C ASN A 561 1.23 -32.14 -40.16
N MET A 562 1.66 -31.12 -39.41
CA MET A 562 3.05 -31.01 -38.93
C MET A 562 3.06 -30.57 -37.48
N ASP A 563 3.61 -31.43 -36.63
CA ASP A 563 4.03 -31.15 -35.26
C ASP A 563 5.57 -31.29 -35.19
N LYS A 564 6.14 -30.49 -34.28
CA LYS A 564 7.50 -30.46 -33.71
C LYS A 564 8.67 -29.84 -34.47
N GLY A 565 9.26 -28.87 -33.78
CA GLY A 565 10.65 -28.43 -33.94
C GLY A 565 11.08 -27.52 -32.78
N ASP A 566 11.64 -28.14 -31.75
CA ASP A 566 12.34 -27.52 -30.62
C ASP A 566 13.32 -26.40 -31.04
N MET A 567 13.40 -25.33 -30.24
CA MET A 567 14.69 -24.70 -29.92
C MET A 567 14.73 -24.31 -28.45
N ASN A 568 15.33 -25.21 -27.67
CA ASN A 568 15.83 -24.96 -26.33
C ASN A 568 17.30 -24.49 -26.47
N GLY A 569 17.64 -23.35 -25.87
CA GLY A 569 18.97 -22.75 -25.92
C GLY A 569 19.38 -22.18 -24.57
N LYS A 570 19.95 -23.05 -23.73
CA LYS A 570 20.61 -22.74 -22.46
C LYS A 570 21.67 -21.64 -22.59
N ASN A 571 21.72 -20.77 -21.59
CA ASN A 571 22.94 -20.25 -20.93
C ASN A 571 22.40 -19.53 -19.66
N GLY A 572 22.59 -19.98 -18.42
CA GLY A 572 23.85 -20.42 -17.85
C GLY A 572 24.67 -19.20 -17.46
N ASN A 573 24.34 -18.54 -16.33
CA ASN A 573 25.31 -17.67 -15.68
C ASN A 573 25.24 -17.80 -14.16
N MET A 574 26.36 -18.26 -13.60
CA MET A 574 26.67 -18.28 -12.18
C MET A 574 27.19 -16.90 -11.76
N ASN A 575 26.72 -16.39 -10.63
CA ASN A 575 27.50 -15.57 -9.69
C ASN A 575 26.73 -15.60 -8.35
N MET A 576 27.16 -16.36 -7.33
CA MET A 576 28.27 -16.07 -6.40
C MET A 576 28.16 -14.69 -5.75
N ASP A 577 27.33 -14.64 -4.70
CA ASP A 577 27.70 -14.37 -3.29
C ASP A 577 28.35 -13.02 -2.88
N ARG A 578 28.02 -12.62 -1.64
CA ARG A 578 28.44 -11.47 -0.79
C ARG A 578 27.49 -10.26 -0.80
N ASN A 579 26.88 -9.83 0.30
CA ASN A 579 27.33 -9.85 1.71
C ASN A 579 26.36 -10.57 2.67
N GLN A 580 26.87 -11.64 3.26
CA GLN A 580 26.53 -12.12 4.60
C GLN A 580 27.48 -11.48 5.62
N ASP A 581 26.99 -11.24 6.84
CA ASP A 581 27.66 -11.58 8.10
C ASP A 581 26.62 -11.45 9.27
N ASN A 582 25.98 -12.53 9.78
CA ASN A 582 26.40 -13.60 10.75
C ASN A 582 25.96 -13.28 12.21
N PRO A 583 25.83 -14.23 13.18
CA PRO A 583 25.93 -15.71 13.10
C PRO A 583 24.91 -16.59 13.88
N ARG A 584 24.70 -17.83 13.35
CA ARG A 584 24.71 -19.20 13.97
C ARG A 584 23.69 -19.57 15.09
N GLU A 585 23.18 -20.79 15.28
CA GLU A 585 23.37 -22.14 14.69
C GLU A 585 22.25 -23.15 15.12
N ALA A 586 21.92 -24.08 14.20
CA ALA A 586 21.61 -25.52 14.32
C ALA A 586 20.43 -26.10 15.16
N GLY A 587 19.62 -26.93 14.47
CA GLY A 587 19.03 -28.14 15.05
C GLY A 587 17.74 -28.66 14.41
N GLY A 588 17.80 -29.32 13.24
CA GLY A 588 16.65 -29.99 12.64
C GLY A 588 16.42 -31.42 13.16
N PHE A 589 15.16 -31.83 13.31
CA PHE A 589 14.67 -33.22 13.20
C PHE A 589 13.16 -33.20 12.89
N GLY A 590 12.74 -34.08 11.97
CA GLY A 590 11.40 -34.10 11.41
C GLY A 590 10.35 -34.93 12.17
N ASN A 591 9.10 -34.54 11.89
CA ASN A 591 7.88 -35.34 11.75
C ASN A 591 7.21 -35.97 13.00
N ARG A 592 6.05 -35.43 13.40
CA ARG A 592 4.70 -36.06 13.44
C ARG A 592 3.79 -35.43 14.50
N GLY A 593 2.62 -34.97 14.06
CA GLY A 593 1.33 -35.15 14.73
C GLY A 593 0.98 -34.29 15.95
N GLY A 594 0.03 -33.37 15.75
CA GLY A 594 -1.08 -33.10 16.68
C GLY A 594 -0.81 -32.22 17.91
N GLY A 595 -1.44 -31.04 17.92
CA GLY A 595 -1.64 -30.21 19.11
C GLY A 595 -0.92 -28.86 19.04
N SER A 596 -1.68 -27.79 18.78
CA SER A 596 -1.19 -26.41 18.83
C SER A 596 -0.87 -26.02 20.27
N VAL A 597 0.42 -26.01 20.60
CA VAL A 597 0.97 -25.29 21.73
C VAL A 597 2.03 -24.35 21.17
N SER A 598 1.87 -23.05 21.44
CA SER A 598 2.79 -21.97 21.06
C SER A 598 4.26 -22.43 21.12
N LYS A 599 4.93 -22.49 19.96
CA LYS A 599 6.33 -22.96 19.85
C LYS A 599 7.31 -22.04 20.59
N THR A 600 6.94 -20.79 20.86
CA THR A 600 7.70 -19.83 21.69
C THR A 600 7.84 -20.31 23.14
N THR A 601 6.86 -21.06 23.65
CA THR A 601 6.87 -21.63 25.01
C THR A 601 7.87 -22.80 25.16
N THR A 602 8.24 -23.46 24.05
CA THR A 602 9.03 -24.70 24.09
C THR A 602 10.53 -24.43 24.19
N TYR A 603 11.04 -23.39 23.52
CA TYR A 603 12.46 -23.00 23.59
C TYR A 603 12.85 -22.45 24.98
N PHE A 604 11.97 -21.71 25.64
CA PHE A 604 12.22 -21.18 26.98
C PHE A 604 12.29 -22.28 28.05
N LYS A 605 11.45 -23.32 27.93
CA LYS A 605 11.46 -24.49 28.84
C LYS A 605 12.73 -25.33 28.72
N LEU A 606 13.32 -25.43 27.52
CA LEU A 606 14.56 -26.16 27.27
C LEU A 606 15.79 -25.51 27.91
N ILE A 607 15.88 -24.18 27.89
CA ILE A 607 16.98 -23.42 28.50
C ILE A 607 16.93 -23.49 30.04
N LEU A 608 15.73 -23.36 30.62
CA LEU A 608 15.51 -23.49 32.07
C LEU A 608 15.73 -24.93 32.59
N GLY A 609 15.36 -25.94 31.80
CA GLY A 609 15.65 -27.34 32.10
C GLY A 609 17.15 -27.65 32.13
N GLY A 610 17.91 -27.10 31.18
CA GLY A 610 19.37 -27.25 31.11
C GLY A 610 20.11 -26.63 32.29
N ALA A 611 19.75 -25.41 32.70
CA ALA A 611 20.37 -24.72 33.83
C ALA A 611 20.11 -25.43 35.17
N SER A 612 18.89 -25.96 35.36
CA SER A 612 18.51 -26.73 36.56
C SER A 612 19.33 -28.02 36.71
N MET A 613 19.56 -28.74 35.61
CA MET A 613 20.36 -29.98 35.61
C MET A 613 21.84 -29.73 35.95
N ILE A 614 22.41 -28.60 35.51
CA ILE A 614 23.79 -28.23 35.84
C ILE A 614 23.94 -27.91 37.33
N ILE A 615 23.00 -27.15 37.89
CA ILE A 615 23.01 -26.80 39.32
C ILE A 615 22.83 -28.04 40.20
N MET A 616 21.93 -28.96 39.82
CA MET A 616 21.73 -30.22 40.56
C MET A 616 22.97 -31.12 40.51
N SER A 617 23.68 -31.14 39.37
CA SER A 617 24.92 -31.89 39.18
C SER A 617 26.05 -31.35 40.07
N ILE A 618 26.19 -30.02 40.17
CA ILE A 618 27.17 -29.37 41.04
C ILE A 618 26.88 -29.67 42.52
N MET A 619 25.60 -29.67 42.93
CA MET A 619 25.22 -30.03 44.30
C MET A 619 25.53 -31.50 44.64
N LEU A 620 25.24 -32.44 43.74
CA LEU A 620 25.52 -33.88 43.93
C LEU A 620 27.03 -34.16 44.02
N VAL A 621 27.85 -33.46 43.22
CA VAL A 621 29.31 -33.54 43.30
C VAL A 621 29.85 -32.93 44.60
N GLY A 622 29.24 -31.86 45.10
CA GLY A 622 29.57 -31.27 46.39
C GLY A 622 29.28 -32.21 47.58
N VAL A 623 28.09 -32.81 47.60
CA VAL A 623 27.66 -33.73 48.68
C VAL A 623 28.49 -35.02 48.69
N SER A 624 28.81 -35.56 47.50
CA SER A 624 29.66 -36.76 47.39
C SER A 624 31.11 -36.52 47.83
N ARG A 625 31.70 -35.35 47.54
CA ARG A 625 33.05 -34.99 48.03
C ARG A 625 33.09 -34.80 49.56
N VAL A 626 32.02 -34.29 50.17
CA VAL A 626 31.91 -34.15 51.64
C VAL A 626 31.76 -35.51 52.31
N LYS A 627 30.96 -36.43 51.75
CA LYS A 627 30.85 -37.82 52.26
C LYS A 627 32.17 -38.60 52.11
N ARG A 628 32.88 -38.45 50.98
CA ARG A 628 34.16 -39.14 50.74
C ARG A 628 35.26 -38.68 51.70
N ARG A 629 35.31 -37.39 52.07
CA ARG A 629 36.24 -36.86 53.09
C ARG A 629 35.91 -37.35 54.52
N ARG A 630 34.65 -37.67 54.83
CA ARG A 630 34.27 -38.27 56.12
C ARG A 630 34.67 -39.77 56.18
N PHE A 631 34.57 -40.49 55.05
CA PHE A 631 34.94 -41.91 54.98
C PHE A 631 36.46 -42.14 55.03
N ILE A 632 37.27 -41.22 54.48
CA ILE A 632 38.74 -41.29 54.56
C ILE A 632 39.28 -40.90 55.95
N LYS A 633 38.49 -40.17 56.76
CA LYS A 633 38.84 -39.83 58.15
C LYS A 633 38.39 -40.87 59.18
N SER A 634 37.66 -41.92 58.77
CA SER A 634 37.21 -43.01 59.64
C SER A 634 37.88 -44.35 59.33
N LYS A 635 39.07 -44.32 58.71
CA LYS A 635 39.96 -45.47 58.56
C LYS A 635 41.33 -45.14 59.13
#